data_AF-A0A918YSF9-F1
#
_entry.id   AF-A0A918YSF9-F1
#
_cell.length_a   1.000
_cell.length_b   1.000
_cell.length_c   1.000
_cell.angle_alpha   90.00
_cell.angle_beta   90.00
_cell.angle_gamma   90.00
#
_symmetry.space_group_name_H-M   'P 1'
#
loop_
_entity.id
_entity.type
_entity.pdbx_description
1 polymer ?
#
loop_
_entity_poly.entity_id
_entity_poly.type
_entity_poly.pdbx_seq_one_letter_code
_entity_poly.pdbx_strand_id
1 'polypeptide(L)'
;MESKDLFGVPWEQRLNRNAPPAPVPASTGRRYGAAVIDGTLAIVCAGISGLHHVLGLPASKVLPLTDGTLWLRIFSVGIGVSLINHVLLVLLFRCSLGKLLVGTRVVRLSDGGRPRPWQLFGRWIGGIAYGLTILPIGFILGGSDAPPLDFAGVRIVTTVGTRTGQA
;
A
#
# COMPACT_ATOMS: atom_id res chain seq x y z
N MET A 1 -8.51 -31.01 5.35
CA MET A 1 -7.46 -29.98 5.20
C MET A 1 -8.14 -28.69 4.80
N GLU A 2 -8.17 -27.72 5.69
CA GLU A 2 -8.81 -26.41 5.48
C GLU A 2 -7.99 -25.63 4.44
N SER A 3 -8.54 -25.45 3.23
CA SER A 3 -7.91 -24.70 2.15
C SER A 3 -8.02 -23.21 2.46
N LYS A 4 -6.98 -22.66 3.08
CA LYS A 4 -6.81 -21.21 3.24
C LYS A 4 -6.33 -20.65 1.91
N ASP A 5 -6.90 -19.54 1.44
CA ASP A 5 -6.32 -18.83 0.31
C ASP A 5 -4.89 -18.36 0.65
N LEU A 6 -4.11 -17.94 -0.36
CA LEU A 6 -2.71 -17.49 -0.23
C LEU A 6 -2.51 -16.39 0.83
N PHE A 7 -3.61 -15.85 1.36
CA PHE A 7 -3.72 -14.70 2.23
C PHE A 7 -4.41 -15.00 3.57
N GLY A 8 -4.70 -16.28 3.85
CA GLY A 8 -5.17 -16.74 5.15
C GLY A 8 -6.66 -16.51 5.43
N VAL A 9 -7.48 -16.28 4.41
CA VAL A 9 -8.95 -16.25 4.54
C VAL A 9 -9.51 -17.57 4.00
N PRO A 10 -10.17 -18.39 4.84
CA PRO A 10 -10.89 -19.57 4.35
C PRO A 10 -11.97 -19.16 3.35
N TRP A 11 -12.08 -19.85 2.21
CA TRP A 11 -13.11 -19.58 1.21
C TRP A 11 -14.53 -19.70 1.79
N GLU A 12 -14.71 -20.60 2.77
CA GLU A 12 -15.91 -20.78 3.58
C GLU A 12 -16.36 -19.50 4.30
N GLN A 13 -15.41 -18.66 4.71
CA GLN A 13 -15.68 -17.40 5.40
C GLN A 13 -16.32 -16.35 4.48
N ARG A 14 -16.14 -16.45 3.16
CA ARG A 14 -16.87 -15.62 2.16
C ARG A 14 -18.32 -16.06 1.98
N LEU A 15 -18.62 -17.33 2.26
CA LEU A 15 -19.95 -17.93 2.10
C LEU A 15 -20.76 -17.93 3.41
N ASN A 16 -20.11 -17.63 4.54
CA ASN A 16 -20.77 -17.57 5.84
C ASN A 16 -21.75 -16.37 5.88
N ARG A 17 -23.05 -16.67 5.74
CA ARG A 17 -24.14 -15.68 5.81
C ARG A 17 -24.25 -14.98 7.18
N ASN A 18 -23.66 -15.56 8.23
CA ASN A 18 -23.68 -15.01 9.59
C ASN A 18 -22.42 -14.18 9.91
N ALA A 19 -21.52 -13.98 8.95
CA ALA A 19 -20.37 -13.11 9.15
C ALA A 19 -20.84 -11.65 9.39
N PRO A 20 -20.10 -10.87 10.21
CA PRO A 20 -20.36 -9.44 10.33
C PRO A 20 -20.39 -8.79 8.94
N PRO A 21 -21.26 -7.79 8.71
CA PRO A 21 -21.33 -7.12 7.42
C PRO A 21 -19.96 -6.58 7.03
N ALA A 22 -19.54 -6.89 5.80
CA ALA A 22 -18.21 -6.54 5.34
C ALA A 22 -18.03 -5.01 5.40
N PRO A 23 -16.88 -4.50 5.86
CA PRO A 23 -16.65 -3.06 5.95
C PRO A 23 -16.84 -2.37 4.59
N VAL A 24 -17.54 -1.23 4.59
CA VAL A 24 -17.82 -0.47 3.36
C VAL A 24 -16.50 0.08 2.77
N PRO A 25 -16.16 -0.27 1.52
CA PRO A 25 -14.92 0.19 0.92
C PRO A 25 -14.93 1.71 0.72
N ALA A 26 -13.76 2.33 0.84
CA ALA A 26 -13.56 3.72 0.42
C ALA A 26 -13.76 3.85 -1.10
N SER A 27 -14.14 5.04 -1.58
CA SER A 27 -14.28 5.29 -3.01
C SER A 27 -12.97 5.05 -3.76
N THR A 28 -13.06 4.61 -5.01
CA THR A 28 -11.91 4.32 -5.88
C THR A 28 -10.96 5.52 -5.97
N GLY A 29 -11.48 6.74 -6.13
CA GLY A 29 -10.68 7.96 -6.16
C GLY A 29 -9.85 8.20 -4.89
N ARG A 30 -10.41 7.93 -3.69
CA ARG A 30 -9.65 8.03 -2.43
C ARG A 30 -8.57 6.96 -2.34
N ARG A 31 -8.87 5.73 -2.80
CA ARG A 31 -7.91 4.62 -2.77
C ARG A 31 -6.73 4.89 -3.69
N TYR A 32 -6.97 5.40 -4.89
CA TYR A 32 -5.92 5.83 -5.82
C TYR A 32 -5.17 7.07 -5.33
N GLY A 33 -5.88 8.08 -4.84
CA GLY A 33 -5.25 9.28 -4.27
C GLY A 33 -4.30 8.95 -3.12
N ALA A 34 -4.71 8.05 -2.21
CA ALA A 34 -3.83 7.56 -1.16
C ALA A 34 -2.57 6.86 -1.72
N ALA A 35 -2.73 6.00 -2.73
CA ALA A 35 -1.63 5.27 -3.34
C ALA A 35 -0.64 6.21 -4.06
N VAL A 36 -1.14 7.22 -4.78
CA VAL A 36 -0.32 8.24 -5.43
C VAL A 36 0.47 9.03 -4.40
N ILE A 37 -0.18 9.51 -3.33
CA ILE A 37 0.51 10.27 -2.27
C ILE A 37 1.59 9.40 -1.60
N ASP A 38 1.25 8.17 -1.22
CA ASP A 38 2.18 7.23 -0.57
C ASP A 38 3.37 6.91 -1.50
N GLY A 39 3.13 6.72 -2.80
CA GLY A 39 4.15 6.46 -3.81
C GLY A 39 5.06 7.66 -4.07
N THR A 40 4.48 8.86 -4.19
CA THR A 40 5.23 10.12 -4.34
C THR A 40 6.14 10.36 -3.15
N LEU A 41 5.67 10.12 -1.92
CA LEU A 41 6.51 10.20 -0.72
C LEU A 41 7.76 9.31 -0.84
N ALA A 42 7.57 8.04 -1.21
CA ALA A 42 8.68 7.10 -1.36
C ALA A 42 9.68 7.53 -2.45
N ILE A 43 9.19 8.01 -3.61
CA ILE A 43 10.02 8.50 -4.72
C ILE A 43 10.81 9.74 -4.30
N VAL A 44 10.17 10.70 -3.63
CA VAL A 44 10.83 11.94 -3.16
C VAL A 44 11.93 11.60 -2.17
N CYS A 45 11.68 10.75 -1.17
CA CYS A 45 12.70 10.32 -0.22
C CYS A 45 13.86 9.59 -0.90
N ALA A 46 13.57 8.72 -1.88
CA ALA A 46 14.60 8.03 -2.67
C ALA A 46 15.46 9.03 -3.47
N GLY A 47 14.83 10.02 -4.12
CA GLY A 47 15.51 11.07 -4.88
C GLY A 47 16.39 11.95 -4.00
N ILE A 48 15.90 12.38 -2.83
CA ILE A 48 16.70 13.14 -1.85
C ILE A 48 17.91 12.33 -1.38
N SER A 49 17.73 11.02 -1.15
CA SER A 49 18.84 10.14 -0.82
C SER A 49 19.87 10.04 -1.96
N GLY A 50 19.43 9.90 -3.22
CA GLY A 50 20.32 9.93 -4.37
C GLY A 50 21.10 11.25 -4.45
N LEU A 51 20.40 12.38 -4.35
CA LEU A 51 21.00 13.72 -4.35
C LEU A 51 22.04 13.89 -3.24
N HIS A 52 21.71 13.50 -2.01
CA HIS A 52 22.65 13.54 -0.88
C HIS A 52 23.89 12.68 -1.14
N HIS A 53 23.79 11.59 -1.90
CA HIS A 53 24.96 10.76 -2.22
C HIS A 53 25.89 11.52 -3.16
N VAL A 54 25.33 12.08 -4.23
CA VAL A 54 26.05 12.85 -5.25
C VAL A 54 26.73 14.08 -4.64
N LEU A 55 26.01 14.83 -3.80
CA LEU A 55 26.55 16.02 -3.14
C LEU A 55 27.67 15.71 -2.13
N GLY A 56 27.76 14.46 -1.65
CA GLY A 56 28.83 14.00 -0.76
C GLY A 56 30.10 13.53 -1.49
N LEU A 57 30.12 13.54 -2.82
CA LEU A 57 31.28 13.10 -3.59
C LEU A 57 32.31 14.24 -3.75
N PRO A 58 33.61 13.90 -3.89
CA PRO A 58 34.62 14.88 -4.26
C PRO A 58 34.30 15.52 -5.62
N ALA A 59 34.60 16.82 -5.78
CA ALA A 59 34.32 17.56 -7.01
C ALA A 59 34.98 16.98 -8.28
N SER A 60 36.07 16.23 -8.11
CA SER A 60 36.77 15.54 -9.21
C SER A 60 36.07 14.25 -9.66
N LYS A 61 35.10 13.75 -8.90
CA LYS A 61 34.46 12.47 -9.17
C LYS A 61 33.19 12.68 -10.00
N VAL A 62 33.21 12.22 -11.24
CA VAL A 62 32.01 12.10 -12.07
C VAL A 62 31.34 10.76 -11.75
N LEU A 63 30.09 10.81 -11.31
CA LEU A 63 29.32 9.61 -10.99
C LEU A 63 28.61 9.11 -12.26
N PRO A 64 28.92 7.91 -12.77
CA PRO A 64 28.19 7.36 -13.89
C PRO A 64 26.76 7.01 -13.46
N LEU A 65 25.80 7.19 -14.38
CA LEU A 65 24.41 6.76 -14.15
C LEU A 65 24.27 5.24 -13.97
N THR A 66 25.33 4.47 -14.22
CA THR A 66 25.37 3.01 -13.99
C THR A 66 25.99 2.64 -12.63
N ASP A 67 26.30 3.62 -11.77
CA ASP A 67 26.89 3.35 -10.46
C ASP A 67 25.94 2.54 -9.57
N GLY A 68 26.35 1.32 -9.23
CA GLY A 68 25.54 0.40 -8.44
C GLY A 68 25.28 0.89 -7.01
N THR A 69 26.19 1.67 -6.42
CA THR A 69 26.03 2.19 -5.05
C THR A 69 24.94 3.24 -5.00
N LEU A 70 24.91 4.14 -6.00
CA LEU A 70 23.85 5.13 -6.15
C LEU A 70 22.48 4.44 -6.23
N TRP A 71 22.34 3.48 -7.16
CA TRP A 71 21.07 2.78 -7.35
C TRP A 71 20.66 1.99 -6.13
N LEU A 72 21.59 1.23 -5.54
CA LEU A 72 21.32 0.47 -4.31
C LEU A 72 20.80 1.40 -3.21
N ARG A 73 21.39 2.59 -3.05
CA ARG A 73 20.94 3.57 -2.05
C ARG A 73 19.54 4.10 -2.35
N ILE A 74 19.28 4.50 -3.60
CA ILE A 74 17.97 5.02 -4.04
C ILE A 74 16.88 3.96 -3.80
N PHE A 75 17.10 2.74 -4.28
CA PHE A 75 16.15 1.64 -4.12
C PHE A 75 15.96 1.26 -2.65
N SER A 76 17.03 1.17 -1.86
CA SER A 76 16.93 0.82 -0.44
C SER A 76 16.10 1.84 0.33
N VAL A 77 16.31 3.14 0.07
CA VAL A 77 15.52 4.20 0.74
C VAL A 77 14.08 4.21 0.25
N GLY A 78 13.84 4.13 -1.06
CA GLY A 78 12.47 4.11 -1.60
C GLY A 78 11.65 2.93 -1.09
N ILE A 79 12.22 1.72 -1.14
CA ILE A 79 11.57 0.50 -0.64
C ILE A 79 11.41 0.57 0.89
N GLY A 80 12.43 1.03 1.61
CA GLY A 80 12.37 1.17 3.07
C GLY A 80 11.28 2.13 3.54
N VAL A 81 11.22 3.33 2.95
CA VAL A 81 10.18 4.33 3.26
C VAL A 81 8.79 3.80 2.89
N SER A 82 8.65 3.15 1.73
CA SER A 82 7.39 2.51 1.33
C SER A 82 6.95 1.44 2.33
N LEU A 83 7.86 0.56 2.77
CA LEU A 83 7.58 -0.48 3.75
C LEU A 83 7.16 0.11 5.10
N ILE A 84 7.90 1.09 5.61
CA ILE A 84 7.57 1.77 6.87
C ILE A 84 6.18 2.42 6.77
N ASN A 85 5.90 3.14 5.69
CA ASN A 85 4.65 3.85 5.50
C ASN A 85 3.44 2.89 5.33
N HIS A 86 3.60 1.78 4.61
CA HIS A 86 2.49 0.86 4.32
C HIS A 86 2.30 -0.27 5.34
N VAL A 87 3.36 -0.66 6.05
CA VAL A 87 3.32 -1.78 7.00
C VAL A 87 3.38 -1.26 8.42
N LEU A 88 4.44 -0.53 8.81
CA LEU A 88 4.64 -0.13 10.20
C LEU A 88 3.63 0.95 10.64
N LEU A 89 3.46 2.01 9.85
CA LEU A 89 2.46 3.04 10.19
C LEU A 89 1.04 2.47 10.20
N VAL A 90 0.71 1.60 9.26
CA VAL A 90 -0.61 0.95 9.22
C VAL A 90 -0.80 0.00 10.39
N LEU A 91 0.24 -0.69 10.86
CA LEU A 91 0.17 -1.55 12.03
C LEU A 91 -0.13 -0.74 13.31
N LEU A 92 0.50 0.44 13.45
CA LEU A 92 0.36 1.31 14.62
C LEU A 92 -0.94 2.14 14.59
N PHE A 93 -1.21 2.79 13.46
CA PHE A 93 -2.24 3.82 13.32
C PHE A 93 -3.42 3.40 12.43
N ARG A 94 -3.35 2.23 11.80
CA ARG A 94 -4.32 1.75 10.78
C ARG A 94 -4.37 2.60 9.52
N CYS A 95 -3.46 3.55 9.35
CA CYS A 95 -3.34 4.39 8.17
C CYS A 95 -1.86 4.55 7.79
N SER A 96 -1.62 4.71 6.49
CA SER A 96 -0.39 5.31 5.97
C SER A 96 -0.60 6.82 5.85
N LEU A 97 0.46 7.57 5.55
CA LEU A 97 0.37 9.03 5.45
C LEU A 97 -0.66 9.47 4.39
N GLY A 98 -0.60 8.91 3.17
CA GLY A 98 -1.57 9.22 2.12
C GLY A 98 -2.99 8.83 2.50
N LYS A 99 -3.17 7.70 3.19
CA LYS A 99 -4.49 7.26 3.67
C LYS A 99 -5.07 8.21 4.70
N LEU A 100 -4.23 8.72 5.62
CA LEU A 100 -4.62 9.73 6.58
C LEU A 100 -5.09 11.01 5.85
N LEU A 101 -4.33 11.48 4.86
CA LEU A 101 -4.66 12.69 4.10
C LEU A 101 -5.97 12.58 3.31
N VAL A 102 -6.31 11.40 2.79
CA VAL A 102 -7.61 11.20 2.09
C VAL A 102 -8.74 10.70 3.00
N GLY A 103 -8.53 10.67 4.32
CA GLY A 103 -9.54 10.25 5.29
C GLY A 103 -9.93 8.77 5.20
N THR A 104 -8.95 7.90 4.96
CA THR A 104 -9.14 6.44 4.88
C THR A 104 -8.27 5.70 5.89
N ARG A 105 -8.66 4.46 6.20
CA ARG A 105 -7.90 3.54 7.06
C ARG A 105 -8.00 2.11 6.55
N VAL A 106 -7.09 1.26 6.99
CA VAL A 106 -7.05 -0.17 6.68
C VAL A 106 -7.70 -0.96 7.83
N VAL A 107 -8.54 -1.91 7.47
CA VAL A 107 -9.24 -2.80 8.40
C VAL A 107 -9.11 -4.24 7.92
N ARG A 108 -9.13 -5.18 8.85
CA ARG A 108 -9.21 -6.61 8.52
C ARG A 108 -10.61 -6.94 7.97
N LEU A 109 -10.68 -7.72 6.90
CA LEU A 109 -11.93 -8.07 6.23
C LEU A 109 -12.85 -8.93 7.11
N SER A 110 -12.28 -9.83 7.92
CA SER A 110 -13.05 -10.81 8.68
C SER A 110 -13.90 -10.20 9.80
N ASP A 111 -13.44 -9.12 10.43
CA ASP A 111 -14.04 -8.57 11.65
C ASP A 111 -13.97 -7.04 11.75
N GLY A 112 -13.46 -6.34 10.73
CA GLY A 112 -13.22 -4.88 10.79
C GLY A 112 -12.12 -4.47 11.78
N GLY A 113 -11.45 -5.43 12.41
CA GLY A 113 -10.43 -5.23 13.43
C GLY A 113 -9.10 -4.73 12.86
N ARG A 114 -8.09 -4.63 13.74
CA ARG A 114 -6.75 -4.18 13.34
C ARG A 114 -6.12 -5.21 12.37
N PRO A 115 -5.52 -4.75 11.27
CA PRO A 115 -4.83 -5.65 10.36
C PRO A 115 -3.61 -6.29 11.02
N ARG A 116 -3.23 -7.44 10.49
CA ARG A 116 -2.18 -8.31 10.99
C ARG A 116 -0.87 -8.04 10.20
N PRO A 117 0.34 -8.05 10.80
CA PRO A 117 1.60 -7.72 10.11
C PRO A 117 1.82 -8.39 8.74
N TRP A 118 1.55 -9.69 8.61
CA TRP A 118 1.71 -10.47 7.38
C TRP A 118 0.62 -10.16 6.36
N GLN A 119 -0.59 -9.77 6.81
CA GLN A 119 -1.63 -9.24 5.93
C GLN A 119 -1.17 -7.91 5.31
N LEU A 120 -0.56 -7.05 6.11
CA LEU A 120 -0.02 -5.77 5.63
C LEU A 120 1.17 -5.98 4.69
N PHE A 121 2.07 -6.91 5.01
CA PHE A 121 3.21 -7.26 4.17
C PHE A 121 2.77 -7.86 2.82
N GLY A 122 1.84 -8.82 2.84
CA GLY A 122 1.28 -9.41 1.62
C GLY A 122 0.53 -8.39 0.77
N ARG A 123 -0.21 -7.47 1.41
CA ARG A 123 -0.86 -6.34 0.72
C ARG A 123 0.15 -5.37 0.13
N TRP A 124 1.26 -5.11 0.81
CA TRP A 124 2.31 -4.21 0.33
C TRP A 124 2.98 -4.80 -0.92
N ILE A 125 3.34 -6.09 -0.90
CA ILE A 125 3.86 -6.81 -2.08
C ILE A 125 2.82 -6.80 -3.21
N GLY A 126 1.56 -7.14 -2.91
CA GLY A 126 0.48 -7.13 -3.90
C GLY A 126 0.24 -5.75 -4.51
N GLY A 127 0.36 -4.69 -3.71
CA GLY A 127 0.28 -3.30 -4.16
C GLY A 127 1.42 -2.90 -5.09
N ILE A 128 2.65 -3.30 -4.79
CA ILE A 128 3.81 -3.09 -5.68
C ILE A 128 3.61 -3.84 -6.99
N ALA A 129 3.28 -5.14 -6.93
CA ALA A 129 3.06 -5.96 -8.12
C ALA A 129 1.93 -5.39 -9.00
N TYR A 130 0.81 -5.01 -8.39
CA TYR A 130 -0.31 -4.39 -9.10
C TYR A 130 0.08 -3.05 -9.74
N GLY A 131 0.77 -2.17 -9.00
CA GLY A 131 1.18 -0.85 -9.48
C GLY A 131 2.24 -0.90 -10.58
N LEU A 132 3.13 -1.89 -10.55
CA LEU A 132 4.20 -2.05 -11.55
C LEU A 132 3.76 -2.82 -12.80
N THR A 133 2.75 -3.67 -12.71
CA THR A 133 2.35 -4.55 -13.83
C THR A 133 0.94 -4.23 -14.32
N ILE A 134 -0.06 -4.43 -13.46
CA ILE A 134 -1.46 -4.38 -13.85
C ILE A 134 -1.89 -2.96 -14.22
N LEU A 135 -1.48 -1.94 -13.46
CA LEU A 135 -1.88 -0.56 -13.71
C LEU A 135 -1.30 0.00 -15.04
N PRO A 136 0.00 -0.17 -15.35
CA PRO A 136 0.55 0.23 -16.65
C PRO A 136 -0.09 -0.52 -17.83
N ILE A 137 -0.31 -1.84 -17.69
CA ILE A 137 -0.98 -2.63 -18.73
C ILE A 137 -2.41 -2.14 -18.94
N GLY A 138 -3.17 -1.92 -17.87
CA GLY A 138 -4.53 -1.37 -17.94
C GLY A 138 -4.54 -0.02 -18.66
N PHE A 139 -3.62 0.89 -18.30
CA PHE A 139 -3.50 2.19 -18.94
C PHE A 139 -3.19 2.08 -20.44
N ILE A 140 -2.26 1.22 -20.84
CA ILE A 140 -1.91 0.97 -22.25
C ILE A 140 -3.09 0.40 -23.03
N LEU A 141 -3.88 -0.48 -22.40
CA LEU A 141 -5.05 -1.12 -23.00
C LEU A 141 -6.33 -0.27 -22.92
N GLY A 142 -6.25 1.00 -22.48
CA GLY A 142 -7.38 1.92 -22.40
C GLY A 142 -8.31 1.69 -21.20
N GLY A 143 -7.92 0.84 -20.24
CA GLY A 143 -8.67 0.57 -19.01
C GLY A 143 -8.07 1.28 -17.79
N SER A 144 -8.69 2.37 -17.33
CA SER A 144 -8.34 3.05 -16.07
C SER A 144 -9.11 2.51 -14.85
N ASP A 145 -10.12 1.67 -15.07
CA ASP A 145 -11.17 1.44 -14.07
C ASP A 145 -11.00 0.13 -13.30
N ALA A 146 -9.87 -0.56 -13.45
CA ALA A 146 -9.57 -1.74 -12.64
C ALA A 146 -9.64 -1.34 -11.16
N PRO A 147 -10.60 -1.84 -10.38
CA PRO A 147 -10.76 -1.41 -9.00
C PRO A 147 -9.52 -1.87 -8.22
N PRO A 148 -8.95 -1.02 -7.34
CA PRO A 148 -7.82 -1.44 -6.51
C PRO A 148 -8.23 -2.71 -5.76
N LEU A 149 -7.46 -3.78 -5.90
CA LEU A 149 -7.81 -5.07 -5.31
C LEU A 149 -7.58 -5.03 -3.79
N ASP A 150 -8.52 -5.60 -3.04
CA ASP A 150 -8.33 -5.85 -1.60
C ASP A 150 -7.47 -7.11 -1.45
N PHE A 151 -6.16 -6.91 -1.33
CA PHE A 151 -5.20 -7.99 -1.12
C PHE A 151 -5.10 -8.38 0.36
N ALA A 152 -4.68 -9.62 0.60
CA ALA A 152 -4.20 -10.07 1.90
C ALA A 152 -5.22 -9.99 3.05
N GLY A 153 -6.52 -10.14 2.76
CA GLY A 153 -7.54 -10.19 3.82
C GLY A 153 -7.81 -8.84 4.50
N VAL A 154 -7.43 -7.72 3.88
CA VAL A 154 -7.62 -6.36 4.42
C VAL A 154 -8.27 -5.44 3.39
N ARG A 155 -9.00 -4.44 3.89
CA ARG A 155 -9.76 -3.48 3.08
C ARG A 155 -9.47 -2.05 3.49
N ILE A 156 -9.49 -1.15 2.50
CA ILE A 156 -9.43 0.30 2.75
C ILE A 156 -10.86 0.81 2.90
N VAL A 157 -11.15 1.48 4.02
CA VAL A 157 -12.45 2.05 4.34
C VAL A 157 -12.33 3.54 4.64
N THR A 158 -13.43 4.27 4.51
CA THR A 158 -13.50 5.66 4.95
C THR A 158 -13.44 5.75 6.47
N THR A 159 -12.63 6.67 7.00
CA THR A 159 -12.45 6.86 8.46
C THR A 159 -13.71 7.40 9.15
N VAL A 160 -14.51 8.20 8.44
CA VAL A 160 -15.68 8.92 8.97
C VAL A 160 -16.94 8.02 9.13
N GLY A 161 -16.93 6.78 8.62
CA GLY A 161 -18.13 5.95 8.50
C GLY A 161 -18.53 5.09 9.71
N THR A 162 -17.95 5.26 10.91
CA THR A 162 -18.27 4.40 12.08
C THR A 162 -18.96 5.13 13.25
N ARG A 163 -19.68 6.24 13.00
CA ARG A 163 -20.42 6.97 14.07
C ARG A 163 -21.94 7.08 13.88
N THR A 164 -22.54 6.45 12.87
CA THR A 164 -23.99 6.59 12.60
C THR A 164 -24.65 5.23 12.42
N GLY A 165 -24.66 4.43 13.49
CA GLY A 165 -25.35 3.13 13.50
C GLY A 165 -25.73 2.61 14.88
N GLN A 166 -25.76 3.48 15.89
CA GLN A 166 -26.34 3.20 17.21
C GLN A 166 -26.93 4.50 17.76
N ALA A 167 -28.21 4.75 17.44
CA ALA A 167 -29.13 5.59 18.18
C ALA A 167 -30.54 5.09 17.85
#